data_AF-A0A5M6IH43-F1
#
_entry.id   AF-A0A5M6IH43-F1
#
_cell.length_a   1.000
_cell.length_b   1.000
_cell.length_c   1.000
_cell.angle_alpha   90.00
_cell.angle_beta   90.00
_cell.angle_gamma   90.00
#
_symmetry.space_group_name_H-M   'P 1'
#
loop_
_entity.id
_entity.type
_entity.pdbx_description
1 polymer ?
#
loop_
_entity_poly.entity_id
_entity_poly.type
_entity_poly.pdbx_seq_one_letter_code
_entity_poly.pdbx_strand_id
1 'polypeptide(L)'
;MFRINKLTDYAVVLLVDMARTQRVRAAHDIAAETGVPVPTVAKVMKALVRGGLVRSTRGASGGYVLARPADRIVMADMIEALEGPIAMTACVDHADDGCEREGFCPMAGHWNRVNHAVRRALVGITLADVAGSCHPPVWANRASQGSGTSTGPRDSGGAVYLASE
;
A
#
# COMPACT_ATOMS: atom_id res chain seq x y z
N MET A 1 14.36 12.21 1.84
CA MET A 1 14.78 10.97 1.12
C MET A 1 13.57 10.06 1.03
N PHE A 2 13.09 9.82 -0.19
CA PHE A 2 11.92 9.00 -0.49
C PHE A 2 11.98 7.64 0.24
N ARG A 3 11.15 7.50 1.28
CA ARG A 3 11.04 6.29 2.10
C ARG A 3 9.57 6.06 2.38
N ILE A 4 9.05 4.91 1.97
CA ILE A 4 7.69 4.51 2.27
C ILE A 4 7.71 3.82 3.65
N ASN A 5 6.92 4.33 4.57
CA ASN A 5 6.77 3.79 5.91
C ASN A 5 5.45 3.00 6.05
N LYS A 6 5.33 2.25 7.14
CA LYS A 6 4.18 1.36 7.40
C LYS A 6 2.83 2.11 7.45
N LEU A 7 2.81 3.39 7.80
CA LEU A 7 1.59 4.21 7.79
C LEU A 7 1.08 4.45 6.38
N THR A 8 1.96 4.50 5.38
CA THR A 8 1.56 4.62 3.98
C THR A 8 0.91 3.33 3.48
N ASP A 9 1.43 2.16 3.88
CA ASP A 9 0.77 0.88 3.59
C ASP A 9 -0.64 0.83 4.21
N TYR A 10 -0.76 1.26 5.47
CA TYR A 10 -2.06 1.37 6.11
C TYR A 10 -2.97 2.37 5.38
N ALA A 11 -2.46 3.53 4.96
CA ALA A 11 -3.25 4.52 4.23
C ALA A 11 -3.88 3.93 2.97
N VAL A 12 -3.14 3.14 2.19
CA VAL A 12 -3.67 2.46 1.00
C VAL A 12 -4.80 1.50 1.36
N VAL A 13 -4.63 0.67 2.39
CA VAL A 13 -5.69 -0.26 2.87
C VAL A 13 -6.95 0.51 3.25
N LEU A 14 -6.81 1.58 4.03
CA LEU A 14 -7.92 2.40 4.50
C LEU A 14 -8.62 3.12 3.32
N LEU A 15 -7.87 3.67 2.38
CA LEU A 15 -8.41 4.35 1.21
C LEU A 15 -9.15 3.38 0.28
N VAL A 16 -8.65 2.15 0.09
CA VAL A 16 -9.32 1.11 -0.72
C VAL A 16 -10.64 0.69 -0.07
N ASP A 17 -10.64 0.47 1.24
CA ASP A 17 -11.86 0.18 2.01
C ASP A 17 -12.89 1.33 1.89
N MET A 18 -12.46 2.58 2.02
CA MET A 18 -13.33 3.75 1.81
C MET A 18 -13.85 3.86 0.37
N ALA A 19 -13.02 3.55 -0.63
CA ALA A 19 -13.40 3.55 -2.04
C ALA A 19 -14.46 2.50 -2.36
N ARG A 20 -14.44 1.35 -1.68
CA ARG A 20 -15.42 0.26 -1.87
C ARG A 20 -16.75 0.53 -1.19
N THR A 21 -16.74 1.14 -0.01
CA THR A 21 -17.97 1.39 0.75
C THR A 21 -18.67 2.67 0.35
N GLN A 22 -17.92 3.72 -0.01
CA GLN A 22 -18.41 5.05 -0.40
C GLN A 22 -19.40 5.67 0.62
N ARG A 23 -19.21 5.40 1.91
CA ARG A 23 -20.05 5.90 3.02
C ARG A 23 -19.20 6.69 4.02
N VAL A 24 -19.85 7.61 4.75
CA VAL A 24 -19.23 8.25 5.91
C VAL A 24 -19.15 7.23 7.04
N ARG A 25 -17.95 7.00 7.59
CA ARG A 25 -17.73 6.03 8.67
C ARG A 25 -16.81 6.56 9.76
N ALA A 26 -17.07 6.19 11.00
CA ALA A 26 -16.21 6.60 12.11
C ALA A 26 -14.89 5.80 12.10
N ALA A 27 -13.86 6.32 12.78
CA ALA A 27 -12.55 5.65 12.84
C ALA A 27 -12.62 4.25 13.46
N HIS A 28 -13.56 4.01 14.38
CA HIS A 28 -13.72 2.71 15.04
C HIS A 28 -14.32 1.67 14.09
N ASP A 29 -15.28 2.05 13.25
CA ASP A 29 -15.86 1.18 12.22
C ASP A 29 -14.80 0.78 11.19
N ILE A 30 -14.06 1.79 10.69
CA ILE A 30 -12.99 1.56 9.72
C ILE A 30 -11.91 0.64 10.32
N ALA A 31 -11.55 0.83 11.59
CA ALA A 31 -10.59 -0.04 12.28
C ALA A 31 -11.10 -1.48 12.41
N ALA A 32 -12.37 -1.66 12.75
CA ALA A 32 -13.00 -2.97 12.89
C ALA A 32 -13.02 -3.73 11.55
N GLU A 33 -13.35 -3.04 10.45
CA GLU A 33 -13.45 -3.65 9.12
C GLU A 33 -12.07 -3.94 8.50
N THR A 34 -11.07 -3.09 8.75
CA THR A 34 -9.73 -3.22 8.14
C THR A 34 -8.71 -3.96 9.00
N GLY A 35 -9.01 -4.18 10.29
CA GLY A 35 -8.08 -4.76 11.26
C GLY A 35 -6.93 -3.83 11.65
N VAL A 36 -6.92 -2.57 11.19
CA VAL A 36 -5.92 -1.57 11.55
C VAL A 36 -6.26 -0.99 12.92
N PRO A 37 -5.31 -0.92 13.87
CA PRO A 37 -5.59 -0.38 15.21
C PRO A 37 -6.17 1.04 15.16
N VAL A 38 -7.20 1.31 15.97
CA VAL A 38 -7.90 2.61 16.01
C VAL A 38 -6.94 3.82 16.12
N PRO A 39 -5.88 3.80 16.97
CA PRO A 39 -4.94 4.92 17.04
C PRO A 39 -4.20 5.17 15.72
N THR A 40 -3.87 4.09 14.99
CA THR A 40 -3.25 4.15 13.67
C THR A 40 -4.21 4.70 12.63
N VAL A 41 -5.47 4.24 12.62
CA VAL A 41 -6.51 4.79 11.74
C VAL A 41 -6.66 6.28 11.97
N ALA A 42 -6.80 6.74 13.22
CA ALA A 42 -6.94 8.15 13.53
C ALA A 42 -5.72 8.98 13.07
N LYS A 43 -4.50 8.46 13.28
CA LYS A 43 -3.25 9.10 12.83
C LYS A 43 -3.21 9.24 11.31
N VAL A 44 -3.52 8.17 10.60
CA VAL A 44 -3.52 8.13 9.12
C VAL A 44 -4.61 9.03 8.56
N MET A 45 -5.84 8.97 9.08
CA MET A 45 -6.95 9.83 8.65
C MET A 45 -6.63 11.31 8.84
N LYS A 46 -5.96 11.69 9.93
CA LYS A 46 -5.52 13.08 10.15
C LYS A 46 -4.51 13.53 9.07
N ALA A 47 -3.61 12.64 8.64
CA ALA A 47 -2.69 12.94 7.54
C ALA A 47 -3.43 13.06 6.20
N LEU A 48 -4.31 12.11 5.89
CA LEU A 48 -5.12 12.12 4.66
C LEU A 48 -6.07 13.32 4.56
N VAL A 49 -6.61 13.80 5.69
CA VAL A 49 -7.42 15.03 5.75
C VAL A 49 -6.57 16.25 5.43
N ARG A 50 -5.35 16.35 6.00
CA ARG A 50 -4.42 17.45 5.66
C ARG A 50 -3.99 17.41 4.20
N GLY A 51 -3.79 16.22 3.64
CA GLY A 51 -3.50 16.01 2.22
C GLY A 51 -4.70 16.16 1.30
N GLY A 52 -5.89 16.49 1.82
CA GLY A 52 -7.09 16.72 1.01
C GLY A 52 -7.65 15.47 0.31
N LEU A 53 -7.22 14.27 0.71
CA LEU A 53 -7.70 13.00 0.16
C LEU A 53 -8.97 12.49 0.82
N VAL A 54 -9.17 12.87 2.08
CA VAL A 54 -10.31 12.49 2.93
C VAL A 54 -10.93 13.75 3.52
N ARG A 55 -12.25 13.76 3.66
CA ARG A 55 -13.00 14.77 4.42
C ARG A 55 -13.45 14.18 5.75
N SER A 56 -13.37 14.98 6.81
CA SER A 56 -13.95 14.63 8.10
C SER A 56 -15.26 15.39 8.32
N THR A 57 -16.27 14.66 8.79
CA THR A 57 -17.58 15.20 9.16
C THR A 57 -17.71 15.11 10.68
N ARG A 58 -18.16 16.20 11.33
CA ARG A 58 -18.40 16.24 12.79
C ARG A 58 -19.85 15.84 13.11
N GLY A 59 -20.10 15.43 14.35
CA GLY A 59 -21.44 15.07 14.86
C GLY A 59 -21.56 13.60 15.26
N ALA A 60 -22.74 13.21 15.77
CA ALA A 60 -23.03 11.86 16.23
C ALA A 60 -22.93 10.80 15.11
N SER A 61 -23.22 11.20 13.87
CA SER A 61 -23.05 10.43 12.64
C SER A 61 -21.82 10.87 11.83
N GLY A 62 -20.87 11.53 12.50
CA GLY A 62 -19.63 12.01 11.91
C GLY A 62 -18.66 10.88 11.55
N GLY A 63 -17.62 11.21 10.79
CA GLY A 63 -16.68 10.22 10.30
C GLY A 63 -15.83 10.72 9.14
N TYR A 64 -15.31 9.79 8.36
CA TYR A 64 -14.43 10.04 7.22
C TYR A 64 -15.08 9.55 5.93
N VAL A 65 -14.86 10.30 4.85
CA VAL A 65 -15.24 9.93 3.47
C VAL A 65 -14.19 10.44 2.50
N LEU A 66 -14.06 9.82 1.32
CA LEU A 66 -13.15 10.31 0.29
C LEU A 66 -13.52 11.74 -0.11
N ALA A 67 -12.52 12.59 -0.29
CA ALA A 67 -12.73 13.99 -0.65
C ALA A 67 -13.10 14.18 -2.13
N ARG A 68 -12.80 13.18 -2.96
CA ARG A 68 -13.03 13.12 -4.41
C ARG A 68 -13.12 11.65 -4.87
N PRO A 69 -13.64 11.39 -6.08
CA PRO A 69 -13.71 10.05 -6.66
C PRO A 69 -12.36 9.30 -6.72
N ALA A 70 -12.39 7.97 -6.62
CA ALA A 70 -11.19 7.13 -6.54
C ALA A 70 -10.31 7.17 -7.81
N ASP A 71 -10.91 7.39 -8.98
CA ASP A 71 -10.23 7.61 -10.26
C ASP A 71 -9.47 8.97 -10.31
N ARG A 72 -9.73 9.87 -9.36
CA ARG A 72 -9.07 11.17 -9.21
C ARG A 72 -8.07 11.23 -8.06
N ILE A 73 -7.85 10.13 -7.36
CA ILE A 73 -6.84 10.02 -6.31
C ILE A 73 -5.70 9.17 -6.85
N VAL A 74 -4.53 9.75 -7.04
CA VAL A 74 -3.36 9.01 -7.55
C VAL A 74 -2.44 8.58 -6.41
N MET A 75 -1.65 7.52 -6.64
CA MET A 75 -0.72 6.98 -5.64
C MET A 75 0.31 8.02 -5.18
N ALA A 76 0.71 8.93 -6.07
CA ALA A 76 1.57 10.06 -5.71
C ALA A 76 0.97 10.92 -4.59
N ASP A 77 -0.32 11.26 -4.68
CA ASP A 77 -1.00 12.07 -3.65
C ASP A 77 -1.09 11.32 -2.31
N MET A 78 -1.31 10.00 -2.35
CA MET A 78 -1.36 9.16 -1.15
C MET A 78 -0.01 9.15 -0.43
N ILE A 79 1.08 9.04 -1.19
CA ILE A 79 2.43 9.07 -0.62
C ILE A 79 2.75 10.47 -0.10
N GLU A 80 2.48 11.51 -0.88
CA GLU A 80 2.76 12.91 -0.51
C GLU A 80 1.99 13.34 0.76
N ALA A 81 0.77 12.85 0.96
CA ALA A 81 -0.02 13.12 2.16
C ALA A 81 0.56 12.52 3.46
N LEU A 82 1.37 11.46 3.35
CA LEU A 82 1.89 10.70 4.50
C LEU A 82 3.39 10.94 4.74
N GLU A 83 4.18 10.96 3.67
CA GLU A 83 5.64 11.04 3.71
C GLU A 83 6.17 12.43 3.35
N GLY A 84 5.35 13.29 2.74
CA GLY A 84 5.77 14.57 2.17
C GLY A 84 6.26 14.45 0.72
N PRO A 85 6.93 15.49 0.19
CA PRO A 85 7.31 15.57 -1.23
C PRO A 85 8.07 14.34 -1.73
N ILE A 86 7.73 13.86 -2.93
CA ILE A 86 8.45 12.77 -3.58
C ILE A 86 9.76 13.32 -4.13
N ALA A 87 10.80 13.24 -3.31
CA ALA A 87 12.17 13.60 -3.63
C ALA A 87 13.14 12.47 -3.29
N MET A 88 13.80 11.92 -4.32
CA MET A 88 14.78 10.85 -4.15
C MET A 88 16.05 11.32 -3.42
N THR A 89 16.49 12.54 -3.68
CA THR A 89 17.71 13.12 -3.12
C THR A 89 17.44 14.54 -2.63
N ALA A 90 18.25 14.99 -1.67
CA ALA A 90 18.16 16.36 -1.15
C ALA A 90 18.37 17.42 -2.24
N CYS A 91 19.17 17.12 -3.28
CA CYS A 91 19.36 18.03 -4.42
C CYS A 91 18.11 18.20 -5.30
N VAL A 92 17.12 17.29 -5.21
CA VAL A 92 15.83 17.44 -5.90
C VAL A 92 14.80 18.10 -4.99
N ASP A 93 14.86 17.80 -3.69
CA ASP A 93 13.98 18.38 -2.65
C ASP A 93 14.19 19.89 -2.49
N HIS A 94 15.44 20.34 -2.64
CA HIS A 94 15.90 21.72 -2.48
C HIS A 94 16.40 22.33 -3.80
N ALA A 95 15.81 21.96 -4.94
CA ALA A 95 16.28 22.45 -6.25
C ALA A 95 16.32 23.99 -6.33
N ASP A 96 15.47 24.68 -5.56
CA ASP A 96 15.43 26.15 -5.51
C ASP A 96 16.46 26.78 -4.54
N ASP A 97 16.98 26.03 -3.56
CA ASP A 97 17.95 26.53 -2.56
C ASP A 97 19.41 26.44 -3.03
N GLY A 98 19.65 25.85 -4.21
CA GLY A 98 20.97 25.66 -4.80
C GLY A 98 21.79 24.57 -4.10
N CYS A 99 22.46 23.72 -4.87
CA CYS A 99 23.38 22.74 -4.31
C CYS A 99 24.80 23.29 -4.31
N GLU A 100 25.46 23.37 -3.15
CA GLU A 100 26.86 23.85 -3.02
C GLU A 100 27.86 23.11 -3.91
N ARG A 101 27.50 21.90 -4.37
CA ARG A 101 28.34 21.02 -5.21
C ARG A 101 27.90 21.00 -6.67
N GLU A 102 26.90 21.77 -7.07
CA GLU A 102 26.28 21.71 -8.40
C GLU A 102 27.30 21.89 -9.53
N GLY A 103 28.24 22.84 -9.39
CA GLY A 103 29.22 23.17 -10.42
C GLY A 103 30.21 22.04 -10.78
N PHE A 104 30.32 21.00 -9.97
CA PHE A 104 31.20 19.85 -10.22
C PHE A 104 30.53 18.49 -9.94
N CYS A 105 29.22 18.48 -9.68
CA CYS A 105 28.47 17.26 -9.45
C CYS A 105 28.07 16.64 -10.79
N PRO A 106 28.64 15.50 -11.22
CA PRO A 106 28.27 14.86 -12.49
C PRO A 106 26.80 14.39 -12.49
N MET A 107 26.18 14.30 -11.32
CA MET A 107 24.78 13.89 -11.12
C MET A 107 23.79 15.07 -11.11
N ALA A 108 24.26 16.31 -11.23
CA ALA A 108 23.39 17.48 -11.36
C ALA A 108 22.43 17.28 -12.55
N GLY A 109 21.14 17.59 -12.36
CA GLY A 109 20.08 17.38 -13.35
C GLY A 109 19.68 15.91 -13.62
N HIS A 110 20.59 14.94 -13.48
CA HIS A 110 20.28 13.52 -13.67
C HIS A 110 19.26 13.01 -12.65
N TRP A 111 19.38 13.43 -11.38
CA TRP A 111 18.40 13.09 -10.35
C TRP A 111 17.01 13.68 -10.62
N ASN A 112 16.90 14.85 -11.26
CA ASN A 112 15.61 15.42 -11.67
C ASN A 112 14.93 14.49 -12.67
N ARG A 113 15.68 13.98 -13.66
CA ARG A 113 15.13 13.02 -14.64
C ARG A 113 14.63 11.74 -13.98
N VAL A 114 15.39 11.17 -13.04
CA VAL A 114 14.98 9.97 -12.31
C VAL A 114 13.76 10.24 -11.43
N ASN A 115 13.76 11.35 -10.68
CA ASN A 115 12.63 11.73 -9.82
C ASN A 115 11.35 11.96 -10.65
N HIS A 116 11.45 12.61 -11.80
CA HIS A 116 10.34 12.75 -12.74
C HIS A 116 9.82 11.41 -13.26
N ALA A 117 10.70 10.44 -13.55
CA ALA A 117 10.27 9.12 -13.99
C ALA A 117 9.50 8.38 -12.88
N VAL A 118 10.01 8.40 -11.64
CA VAL A 118 9.33 7.81 -10.48
C VAL A 118 7.98 8.48 -10.23
N ARG A 119 7.95 9.82 -10.20
CA ARG A 119 6.71 10.56 -9.97
C ARG A 119 5.67 10.30 -11.07
N ARG A 120 6.09 10.23 -12.34
CA ARG A 120 5.18 9.88 -13.45
C ARG A 120 4.58 8.49 -13.27
N ALA A 121 5.36 7.50 -12.85
CA ALA A 121 4.85 6.16 -12.58
C ALA A 121 3.79 6.18 -11.46
N LEU A 122 4.04 6.92 -10.37
CA LEU A 122 3.11 7.04 -9.23
C LEU A 122 1.83 7.83 -9.57
N VAL A 123 1.92 8.85 -10.42
CA VAL A 123 0.74 9.58 -10.91
C VAL A 123 -0.10 8.73 -11.87
N GLY A 124 0.52 7.76 -12.55
CA GLY A 124 -0.17 6.85 -13.46
C GLY A 124 -1.03 5.76 -12.80
N ILE A 125 -1.01 5.65 -11.46
CA ILE A 125 -1.77 4.65 -10.71
C ILE A 125 -2.82 5.35 -9.85
N THR A 126 -4.09 5.07 -10.08
CA THR A 126 -5.21 5.63 -9.31
C THR A 126 -5.63 4.71 -8.16
N LEU A 127 -6.37 5.26 -7.19
CA LEU A 127 -7.01 4.46 -6.13
C LEU A 127 -7.99 3.45 -6.71
N ALA A 128 -8.67 3.81 -7.81
CA ALA A 128 -9.57 2.89 -8.51
C ALA A 128 -8.81 1.67 -9.06
N ASP A 129 -7.63 1.88 -9.65
CA ASP A 129 -6.77 0.78 -10.15
C ASP A 129 -6.37 -0.15 -9.01
N VAL A 130 -5.94 0.41 -7.88
CA VAL A 130 -5.56 -0.38 -6.69
C VAL A 130 -6.77 -1.12 -6.11
N ALA A 131 -7.94 -0.48 -6.04
CA ALA A 131 -9.14 -1.10 -5.50
C ALA A 131 -9.69 -2.23 -6.39
N GLY A 132 -9.55 -2.09 -7.71
CA GLY A 132 -9.94 -3.07 -8.73
C GLY A 132 -8.93 -4.20 -8.94
N SER A 133 -7.69 -4.02 -8.50
CA SER A 133 -6.63 -5.04 -8.52
C SER A 133 -6.93 -6.13 -7.48
N CYS A 134 -7.82 -7.06 -7.80
CA CYS A 134 -8.00 -8.29 -7.02
C CYS A 134 -6.84 -9.25 -7.33
N HIS A 135 -5.67 -9.03 -6.72
CA HIS A 135 -4.70 -10.11 -6.61
C HIS A 135 -5.15 -11.03 -5.48
N PRO A 136 -5.37 -12.34 -5.72
CA PRO A 136 -5.70 -13.27 -4.64
C PRO A 136 -4.58 -13.19 -3.58
N PRO A 137 -4.91 -13.22 -2.29
CA PRO A 137 -3.90 -13.09 -1.26
C PRO A 137 -2.89 -14.23 -1.41
N VAL A 138 -1.59 -13.94 -1.23
CA VAL A 138 -0.48 -14.88 -1.51
C VAL A 138 -0.62 -16.22 -0.75
N TRP A 139 -1.36 -16.25 0.37
CA TRP A 139 -1.67 -17.50 1.09
C TRP A 139 -2.70 -18.40 0.40
N ALA A 140 -3.61 -17.83 -0.40
CA ALA A 140 -4.57 -18.60 -1.21
C ALA A 140 -3.88 -19.38 -2.33
N ASN A 141 -2.69 -18.94 -2.78
CA ASN A 141 -1.92 -19.60 -3.83
C ASN A 141 -1.11 -20.81 -3.32
N ARG A 142 -1.05 -21.03 -2.00
CA ARG A 142 -0.32 -22.15 -1.39
C ARG A 142 -1.22 -23.39 -1.21
N ALA A 143 -2.54 -23.21 -1.16
CA ALA A 143 -3.51 -24.30 -1.06
C ALA A 143 -3.69 -25.07 -2.39
N SER A 144 -3.34 -24.47 -3.53
CA SER A 144 -3.52 -25.07 -4.87
C SER A 144 -2.33 -25.88 -5.38
N GLN A 145 -1.18 -25.88 -4.69
CA GLN A 145 0.03 -26.61 -5.11
C GLN A 145 0.31 -27.90 -4.29
N GLY A 146 -0.65 -28.35 -3.49
CA GLY A 146 -0.48 -29.46 -2.53
C GLY A 146 -1.45 -30.64 -2.66
N SER A 147 -2.07 -30.86 -3.82
CA SER A 147 -2.97 -32.01 -4.04
C SER A 147 -2.67 -32.78 -5.33
N GLY A 148 -1.38 -33.02 -5.60
CA GLY A 148 -0.95 -34.10 -6.50
C GLY A 148 -0.98 -35.43 -5.76
N THR A 149 -2.13 -36.09 -5.73
CA THR A 149 -2.25 -37.49 -5.32
C THR A 149 -1.57 -38.36 -6.37
N SER A 150 -0.35 -38.85 -6.10
CA SER A 150 0.25 -39.93 -6.87
C SER A 150 -0.33 -41.26 -6.37
N THR A 151 -1.39 -41.71 -7.02
CA THR A 151 -1.93 -43.07 -6.94
C THR A 151 -1.06 -44.04 -7.73
N GLY A 152 -0.41 -44.97 -7.02
CA GLY A 152 -0.02 -46.32 -7.51
C GLY A 152 1.46 -46.56 -7.84
N PRO A 153 1.93 -47.84 -7.87
CA PRO A 153 1.17 -49.07 -7.74
C PRO A 153 1.47 -49.89 -6.47
N ARG A 154 0.52 -50.80 -6.19
CA ARG A 154 0.57 -51.86 -5.19
C ARG A 154 1.73 -52.81 -5.49
N ASP A 155 2.54 -53.11 -4.48
CA ASP A 155 3.32 -54.34 -4.48
C ASP A 155 2.80 -55.26 -3.38
N SER A 156 2.47 -56.46 -3.81
CA SER A 156 1.87 -57.52 -3.02
C SER A 156 2.86 -58.68 -2.91
N GLY A 157 3.18 -59.07 -1.68
CA GLY A 157 3.93 -60.29 -1.33
C GLY A 157 5.17 -59.97 -0.50
N GLY A 158 5.44 -60.59 0.64
CA GLY A 158 4.78 -61.69 1.34
C GLY A 158 5.40 -61.79 2.74
N ALA A 159 4.63 -62.38 3.66
CA ALA A 159 5.03 -62.65 5.04
C ALA A 159 6.20 -63.65 5.12
N VAL A 160 7.16 -63.43 6.02
CA VAL A 160 7.83 -64.49 6.78
C VAL A 160 8.23 -63.97 8.17
N TYR A 161 7.84 -64.73 9.19
CA TYR A 161 8.21 -64.66 10.61
C TYR A 161 9.73 -64.68 10.85
N LEU A 162 10.20 -64.03 11.93
CA LEU A 162 10.82 -64.69 13.11
C LEU A 162 11.34 -63.66 14.13
N ALA A 163 10.95 -63.90 15.38
CA ALA A 163 11.55 -63.38 16.60
C ALA A 163 12.91 -64.06 16.91
N SER A 164 13.54 -63.68 18.02
CA SER A 164 14.84 -64.14 18.61
C SER A 164 16.04 -63.34 18.05
N GLU A 165 16.92 -62.68 18.81
CA GLU A 165 17.28 -62.61 20.24
C GLU A 165 17.84 -61.21 20.56
#